data_AF-A0A4Y8M568-F1
#
_entry.id   AF-A0A4Y8M568-F1
#
_cell.length_a   1.000
_cell.length_b   1.000
_cell.length_c   1.000
_cell.angle_alpha   90.00
_cell.angle_beta   90.00
_cell.angle_gamma   90.00
#
_symmetry.space_group_name_H-M   'P 1'
#
loop_
_entity.id
_entity.type
_entity.pdbx_description
1 polymer ?
#
loop_
_entity_poly.entity_id
_entity_poly.type
_entity_poly.pdbx_seq_one_letter_code
_entity_poly.pdbx_strand_id
1 'polypeptide(L)'
;MEPSVSIPLSSAPRRKTAEVHSLLEALISKREQEITEIEQMVERYERRLRLEEQAYRSMSTLRRMLSGKKPDHHLALEYIHYVKKPIEKARALRIEIAGYREMLNGSVPAVLPDLLP
;
A
#
# COMPACT_ATOMS: atom_id res chain seq x y z
N MET A 1 -36.50 23.66 50.28
CA MET A 1 -35.04 23.59 50.09
C MET A 1 -34.83 22.40 49.16
N GLU A 2 -34.98 22.63 47.86
CA GLU A 2 -34.97 21.59 46.82
C GLU A 2 -33.53 21.44 46.29
N PRO A 3 -32.91 20.25 46.29
CA PRO A 3 -31.60 20.07 45.69
C PRO A 3 -31.74 19.97 44.17
N SER A 4 -31.23 20.98 43.47
CA SER A 4 -31.13 20.97 42.01
C SER A 4 -30.08 19.94 41.58
N VAL A 5 -30.52 18.76 41.15
CA VAL A 5 -29.66 17.75 40.53
C VAL A 5 -29.30 18.25 39.12
N SER A 6 -28.13 18.85 39.00
CA SER A 6 -27.51 19.18 37.73
C SER A 6 -27.08 17.90 37.02
N ILE A 7 -27.89 17.47 36.05
CA ILE A 7 -27.59 16.37 35.13
C ILE A 7 -26.41 16.81 34.24
N PRO A 8 -25.30 16.03 34.15
CA PRO A 8 -24.18 16.39 33.29
C PRO A 8 -24.61 16.32 31.82
N LEU A 9 -24.42 17.42 31.12
CA LEU A 9 -24.67 17.56 29.68
C LEU A 9 -23.87 16.49 28.91
N SER A 10 -24.59 15.65 28.18
CA SER A 10 -24.05 14.53 27.40
C SER A 10 -22.95 14.97 26.43
N SER A 11 -21.72 14.53 26.69
CA SER A 11 -20.53 14.72 25.83
C SER A 11 -20.36 13.61 24.76
N ALA A 12 -21.38 12.77 24.58
CA ALA A 12 -21.36 11.57 23.74
C ALA A 12 -21.03 11.77 22.24
N PRO A 13 -21.42 12.87 21.54
CA PRO A 13 -21.13 12.97 20.11
C PRO A 13 -19.65 13.27 19.82
N ARG A 14 -18.97 14.03 20.69
CA ARG A 14 -17.55 14.42 20.46
C ARG A 14 -16.58 13.26 20.55
N ARG A 15 -16.80 12.30 21.46
CA ARG A 15 -15.93 11.11 21.61
C ARG A 15 -16.02 10.20 20.39
N LYS A 16 -17.23 9.94 19.90
CA LYS A 16 -17.46 9.10 18.71
C LYS A 16 -16.78 9.66 17.46
N THR A 17 -16.83 10.98 17.25
CA THR A 17 -16.14 11.62 16.12
C THR A 17 -14.61 11.53 16.23
N ALA A 18 -14.06 11.69 17.45
CA ALA A 18 -12.62 11.55 17.68
C ALA A 18 -12.12 10.10 17.46
N GLU A 19 -12.91 9.11 17.87
CA GLU A 19 -12.62 7.69 17.64
C GLU A 19 -12.60 7.35 16.13
N VAL A 20 -13.58 7.85 15.36
CA VAL A 20 -13.64 7.67 13.90
C VAL A 20 -12.44 8.33 13.21
N HIS A 21 -12.07 9.54 13.63
CA HIS A 21 -10.91 10.25 13.08
C HIS A 21 -9.60 9.48 13.32
N SER A 22 -9.37 9.03 14.56
CA SER A 22 -8.19 8.24 14.92
C SER A 22 -8.13 6.91 14.17
N LEU A 23 -9.28 6.27 13.95
CA LEU A 23 -9.37 5.05 13.15
C LEU A 23 -8.95 5.29 11.69
N LEU A 24 -9.45 6.36 11.06
CA LEU A 24 -9.11 6.70 9.68
C LEU A 24 -7.62 7.02 9.51
N GLU A 25 -7.02 7.75 10.45
CA GLU A 25 -5.57 8.00 10.45
C GLU A 25 -4.75 6.72 10.58
N ALA A 26 -5.18 5.78 11.43
CA ALA A 26 -4.54 4.49 11.57
C ALA A 26 -4.64 3.65 10.27
N LEU A 27 -5.80 3.68 9.60
CA LEU A 27 -5.99 3.01 8.32
C LEU A 27 -5.10 3.59 7.23
N ILE A 28 -5.04 4.92 7.11
CA ILE A 28 -4.15 5.61 6.17
C ILE A 28 -2.70 5.19 6.41
N SER A 29 -2.24 5.31 7.66
CA SER A 29 -0.86 4.96 8.02
C SER A 29 -0.52 3.51 7.67
N LYS A 30 -1.45 2.58 7.93
CA LYS A 30 -1.29 1.16 7.59
C LYS A 30 -1.19 0.95 6.07
N ARG A 31 -2.01 1.63 5.28
CA ARG A 31 -1.96 1.52 3.81
C ARG A 31 -0.69 2.15 3.23
N GLU A 32 -0.23 3.27 3.77
CA GLU A 32 1.04 3.91 3.37
C GLU A 32 2.23 3.00 3.64
N GLN A 33 2.23 2.32 4.78
CA GLN A 33 3.25 1.32 5.11
C GLN A 33 3.21 0.14 4.11
N GLU A 34 2.02 -0.38 3.78
CA GLU A 34 1.85 -1.46 2.81
C GLU A 34 2.34 -1.07 1.41
N ILE A 35 2.11 0.17 0.99
CA ILE A 35 2.64 0.72 -0.27
C ILE A 35 4.17 0.76 -0.24
N THR A 36 4.75 1.25 0.86
CA THR A 36 6.21 1.33 1.02
C THR A 36 6.86 -0.05 0.94
N GLU A 37 6.26 -1.06 1.57
CA GLU A 37 6.74 -2.45 1.52
C GLU A 37 6.71 -3.03 0.11
N ILE A 38 5.63 -2.77 -0.64
CA ILE A 38 5.51 -3.15 -2.05
C ILE A 38 6.62 -2.50 -2.87
N GLU A 39 6.83 -1.19 -2.71
CA GLU A 39 7.85 -0.45 -3.47
C GLU A 39 9.25 -0.99 -3.18
N GLN A 40 9.59 -1.24 -1.92
CA GLN A 40 10.87 -1.83 -1.55
C GLN A 40 11.04 -3.25 -2.12
N MET A 41 9.98 -4.05 -2.16
CA MET A 41 10.04 -5.40 -2.76
C MET A 41 10.33 -5.32 -4.26
N VAL A 42 9.64 -4.43 -4.97
CA VAL A 42 9.85 -4.18 -6.40
C VAL A 42 11.28 -3.71 -6.66
N GLU A 43 11.76 -2.74 -5.87
CA GLU A 43 13.11 -2.19 -6.02
C GLU A 43 14.18 -3.28 -5.85
N ARG A 44 14.03 -4.16 -4.86
CA ARG A 44 14.94 -5.30 -4.65
C ARG A 44 14.93 -6.27 -5.83
N TYR A 45 13.78 -6.51 -6.46
CA TYR A 45 13.69 -7.36 -7.65
C TYR A 45 14.42 -6.71 -8.83
N GLU A 46 14.12 -5.46 -9.14
CA GLU A 46 14.73 -4.75 -10.27
C GLU A 46 16.24 -4.55 -10.10
N ARG A 47 16.70 -4.34 -8.86
CA ARG A 47 18.13 -4.27 -8.54
C ARG A 47 18.85 -5.58 -8.87
N ARG A 48 18.28 -6.72 -8.48
CA ARG A 48 18.83 -8.04 -8.83
C ARG A 48 18.86 -8.25 -10.34
N LEU A 49 17.76 -7.92 -11.02
CA LEU A 49 17.66 -8.06 -12.47
C LEU A 49 18.73 -7.22 -13.19
N ARG A 50 18.94 -5.97 -12.78
CA ARG A 50 20.03 -5.13 -13.31
C ARG A 50 21.42 -5.71 -13.09
N LEU A 51 21.70 -6.27 -11.92
CA LEU A 51 22.99 -6.90 -11.64
C LEU A 51 23.21 -8.14 -12.52
N GLU A 52 22.18 -8.95 -12.74
CA GLU A 52 22.23 -10.11 -13.63
C GLU A 52 22.44 -9.71 -15.10
N GLU A 53 21.77 -8.65 -15.55
CA GLU A 53 21.96 -8.09 -16.89
C GLU A 53 23.38 -7.54 -17.07
N GLN A 54 23.90 -6.79 -16.10
CA GLN A 54 25.27 -6.27 -16.13
C GLN A 54 26.30 -7.40 -16.15
N ALA A 55 26.13 -8.42 -15.31
CA ALA A 55 27.00 -9.60 -15.29
C ALA A 55 26.97 -10.34 -16.62
N TYR A 56 25.80 -10.46 -17.26
CA TYR A 56 25.68 -11.09 -18.57
C TYR A 56 26.33 -10.25 -19.69
N ARG A 57 26.16 -8.92 -19.65
CA ARG A 57 26.78 -7.99 -20.58
C ARG A 57 28.31 -7.99 -20.46
N SER A 58 28.85 -8.15 -19.26
CA SER A 58 30.29 -8.22 -19.02
C SER A 58 30.93 -9.57 -19.39
N MET A 59 30.15 -10.64 -19.58
CA MET A 59 30.68 -11.91 -20.10
C MET A 59 31.10 -11.80 -21.56
N SER A 60 32.21 -12.47 -21.89
CA SER A 60 32.68 -12.62 -23.28
C SER A 60 31.67 -13.40 -24.13
N THR A 61 31.65 -13.13 -25.43
CA THR A 61 30.71 -13.72 -26.39
C THR A 61 30.75 -15.26 -26.40
N LEU A 62 31.95 -15.85 -26.29
CA LEU A 62 32.15 -17.30 -26.15
C LEU A 62 31.48 -17.86 -24.89
N ARG A 63 31.70 -17.21 -23.74
CA ARG A 63 31.11 -17.63 -22.46
C ARG A 63 29.58 -17.46 -22.45
N ARG A 64 29.08 -16.45 -23.16
CA ARG A 64 27.65 -16.18 -23.34
C ARG A 64 26.95 -17.24 -24.18
N MET A 65 27.60 -17.72 -25.26
CA MET A 65 27.08 -18.81 -26.09
C MET A 65 27.07 -20.15 -25.33
N LEU A 66 28.07 -20.39 -24.49
CA LEU A 66 28.15 -21.62 -23.67
C LEU A 66 27.21 -21.62 -22.46
N SER A 67 26.73 -20.46 -22.00
CA SER A 67 25.90 -20.38 -20.79
C SER A 67 24.44 -20.80 -20.99
N GLY A 68 23.99 -21.06 -22.23
CA GLY A 68 22.67 -21.61 -22.52
C GLY A 68 21.49 -20.86 -21.87
N LYS A 69 21.56 -19.52 -21.77
CA LYS A 69 20.56 -18.73 -21.03
C LYS A 69 19.16 -18.94 -21.64
N LYS A 70 18.22 -19.39 -20.81
CA LYS A 70 16.84 -19.78 -21.17
C LYS A 70 16.03 -18.58 -21.73
N PRO A 71 14.97 -18.86 -22.53
CA PRO A 71 14.27 -17.87 -23.34
C PRO A 71 13.61 -16.74 -22.54
N ASP A 72 13.58 -15.54 -23.12
CA ASP A 72 13.04 -14.27 -22.60
C ASP A 72 11.61 -14.35 -22.04
N HIS A 73 10.85 -15.38 -22.39
CA HIS A 73 9.45 -15.53 -21.98
C HIS A 73 9.27 -15.76 -20.47
N HIS A 74 10.18 -16.47 -19.80
CA HIS A 74 10.10 -16.67 -18.34
C HIS A 74 10.30 -15.36 -17.58
N LEU A 75 11.18 -14.48 -18.08
CA LEU A 75 11.44 -13.18 -17.49
C LEU A 75 10.21 -12.27 -17.51
N ALA A 76 9.41 -12.33 -18.59
CA ALA A 76 8.19 -11.55 -18.69
C ALA A 76 7.13 -11.96 -17.66
N LEU A 77 6.95 -13.26 -17.42
CA LEU A 77 6.01 -13.76 -16.41
C LEU A 77 6.44 -13.38 -14.99
N GLU A 78 7.74 -13.50 -14.70
CA GLU A 78 8.31 -13.05 -13.43
C GLU A 78 8.13 -11.55 -13.22
N TYR A 79 8.38 -10.74 -14.25
CA TYR A 79 8.19 -9.29 -14.17
C TYR A 79 6.72 -8.92 -13.90
N ILE A 80 5.77 -9.59 -14.54
CA ILE A 80 4.34 -9.38 -14.25
C ILE A 80 4.04 -9.69 -12.77
N HIS A 81 4.58 -10.79 -12.25
CA HIS A 81 4.29 -11.23 -10.89
C HIS A 81 4.97 -10.37 -9.82
N TYR A 82 6.23 -10.00 -10.00
CA TYR A 82 7.04 -9.32 -8.99
C TYR A 82 7.06 -7.80 -9.12
N VAL A 83 6.63 -7.24 -10.25
CA VAL A 83 6.61 -5.79 -10.49
C VAL A 83 5.21 -5.31 -10.81
N LYS A 84 4.61 -5.80 -11.89
CA LYS A 84 3.35 -5.24 -12.40
C LYS A 84 2.19 -5.39 -11.41
N LYS A 85 1.90 -6.63 -10.97
CA LYS A 85 0.82 -6.91 -10.02
C LYS A 85 1.00 -6.18 -8.68
N PRO A 86 2.20 -6.16 -8.06
CA PRO A 86 2.43 -5.38 -6.84
C PRO A 86 2.20 -3.89 -7.03
N ILE A 87 2.68 -3.29 -8.14
CA ILE A 87 2.45 -1.86 -8.42
C ILE A 87 0.96 -1.56 -8.64
N GLU A 88 0.22 -2.45 -9.29
CA GLU A 88 -1.24 -2.33 -9.41
C GLU A 88 -1.92 -2.35 -8.04
N LYS A 89 -1.48 -3.24 -7.13
CA LYS A 89 -1.94 -3.25 -5.73
C LYS A 89 -1.62 -1.93 -5.02
N ALA A 90 -0.41 -1.41 -5.15
CA ALA A 90 -0.04 -0.12 -4.57
C ALA A 90 -0.92 1.04 -5.11
N ARG A 91 -1.27 1.02 -6.40
CA ARG A 91 -2.20 2.01 -6.96
C ARG A 91 -3.59 1.91 -6.33
N ALA A 92 -4.13 0.70 -6.16
CA ALA A 92 -5.41 0.52 -5.49
C ALA A 92 -5.38 1.06 -4.04
N LEU A 93 -4.30 0.77 -3.30
CA LEU A 93 -4.11 1.29 -1.94
C LEU A 93 -4.04 2.82 -1.91
N ARG A 94 -3.43 3.47 -2.90
CA ARG A 94 -3.42 4.94 -3.01
C ARG A 94 -4.81 5.52 -3.23
N ILE A 95 -5.66 4.84 -3.99
CA ILE A 95 -7.07 5.23 -4.18
C ILE A 95 -7.84 5.08 -2.87
N GLU A 96 -7.63 3.99 -2.12
CA GLU A 96 -8.23 3.81 -0.78
C GLU A 96 -7.81 4.94 0.18
N ILE A 97 -6.52 5.29 0.22
CA ILE A 97 -6.02 6.40 1.05
C ILE A 97 -6.67 7.72 0.66
N ALA A 98 -6.82 7.99 -0.65
CA ALA A 98 -7.49 9.21 -1.10
C ALA A 98 -8.93 9.30 -0.56
N GLY A 99 -9.67 8.19 -0.60
CA GLY A 99 -11.01 8.10 -0.01
C GLY A 99 -11.01 8.36 1.49
N TYR A 100 -10.09 7.75 2.25
CA TYR A 100 -9.98 8.01 3.70
C TYR A 100 -9.64 9.46 4.02
N ARG A 101 -8.80 10.11 3.21
CA ARG A 101 -8.46 11.53 3.35
C ARG A 101 -9.65 12.44 3.06
N GLU A 102 -10.48 12.11 2.08
CA GLU A 102 -11.74 12.81 1.82
C GLU A 102 -12.73 12.69 3.00
N MET A 103 -12.83 11.49 3.59
CA MET A 103 -13.66 11.26 4.79
C MET A 103 -13.15 12.06 6.00
N LEU A 104 -11.83 12.16 6.19
CA LEU A 104 -11.22 12.99 7.24
C LEU A 104 -11.52 14.48 7.06
N ASN A 105 -11.46 14.96 5.83
CA ASN A 105 -11.75 16.37 5.50
C ASN A 105 -13.25 16.71 5.56
N GLY A 106 -14.13 15.72 5.77
CA GLY A 106 -15.57 15.89 5.83
C GLY A 106 -16.22 16.14 4.47
N SER A 107 -15.52 15.88 3.36
CA SER A 107 -16.06 16.07 2.00
C SER A 107 -16.97 14.93 1.55
N VAL A 108 -16.86 13.75 2.19
CA VAL A 108 -17.69 12.58 1.96
C VAL A 108 -18.14 12.04 3.33
N PRO A 109 -19.42 11.64 3.51
CA PRO A 109 -19.83 10.98 4.75
C PRO A 109 -18.94 9.76 5.00
N ALA A 110 -18.51 9.57 6.25
CA ALA A 110 -17.67 8.45 6.63
C ALA A 110 -18.46 7.12 6.54
N VAL A 111 -18.67 6.62 5.33
CA VAL A 111 -19.17 5.29 5.06
C VAL A 111 -17.97 4.37 5.14
N LEU A 112 -17.87 3.61 6.24
CA LEU A 112 -16.88 2.57 6.39
C LEU A 112 -17.07 1.58 5.22
N PRO A 113 -16.05 1.26 4.41
CA PRO A 113 -16.21 0.21 3.40
C PRO A 113 -16.49 -1.11 4.13
N ASP A 114 -17.60 -1.78 3.78
CA ASP A 114 -18.04 -3.09 4.30
C ASP A 114 -17.07 -4.26 3.99
N LEU A 115 -15.82 -3.96 3.64
CA LEU A 115 -14.79 -4.92 3.27
C LEU A 115 -13.83 -5.16 4.45
N LEU A 116 -14.39 -5.65 5.55
CA LEU A 116 -13.66 -6.40 6.57
C LEU A 116 -14.23 -7.83 6.60
N PRO A 117 -13.49 -8.86 6.17
CA PRO A 117 -13.77 -10.22 6.59
C PRO A 117 -13.46 -10.44 8.08
#